data_AF-A0AAU5ACB8-F1
#
_entry.id   AF-A0AAU5ACB8-F1
#
_cell.length_a   1.000
_cell.length_b   1.000
_cell.length_c   1.000
_cell.angle_alpha   90.00
_cell.angle_beta   90.00
_cell.angle_gamma   90.00
#
_symmetry.space_group_name_H-M   'P 1'
#
loop_
_entity.id
_entity.type
_entity.pdbx_description
1 polymer ?
#
loop_
_entity_poly.entity_id
_entity_poly.type
_entity_poly.pdbx_seq_one_letter_code
_entity_poly.pdbx_strand_id
1 'polypeptide(L)'
;MLDDLPPDLGRLHALRTWHAMWLQRIDDKIAALQKREAEQQHGRQTRPTEPEWIVELGIGDGRPPAEVHMGGCYAAGKRRRPVGRDEARRLLASGVRACSHCRPDTALDILGLPTRPALAATAR
;
A
#
# COMPACT_ATOMS: atom_id res chain seq x y z
N MET A 1 -54.81 13.05 15.58
CA MET A 1 -54.30 13.26 16.94
C MET A 1 -53.20 12.22 17.17
N LEU A 2 -52.64 12.07 18.37
CA LEU A 2 -51.62 11.02 18.68
C LEU A 2 -52.28 9.63 18.74
N ASP A 3 -53.11 9.30 17.74
CA ASP A 3 -54.06 8.19 17.74
C ASP A 3 -53.35 6.83 17.61
N ASP A 4 -52.09 6.83 17.16
CA ASP A 4 -51.23 5.65 17.11
C ASP A 4 -50.53 5.34 18.45
N LEU A 5 -50.69 6.21 19.46
CA LEU A 5 -50.08 6.03 20.77
C LEU A 5 -51.08 5.46 21.80
N PRO A 6 -50.61 4.56 22.69
CA PRO A 6 -51.45 4.03 23.75
C PRO A 6 -51.85 5.14 24.74
N PRO A 7 -53.06 5.09 25.32
CA PRO A 7 -53.58 6.15 26.18
C PRO A 7 -53.00 6.14 27.61
N ASP A 8 -52.33 5.07 28.04
CA ASP A 8 -51.78 4.97 29.40
C ASP A 8 -50.32 5.43 29.49
N LEU A 9 -50.04 6.12 30.60
CA LEU A 9 -48.74 6.72 30.88
C LEU A 9 -47.61 5.69 30.99
N GLY A 10 -47.91 4.49 31.49
CA GLY A 10 -46.93 3.40 31.63
C GLY A 10 -46.37 2.95 30.29
N ARG A 11 -47.25 2.63 29.32
CA ARG A 11 -46.82 2.25 27.96
C ARG A 11 -46.13 3.40 27.23
N LEU A 12 -46.57 4.64 27.41
CA LEU A 12 -45.89 5.81 26.85
C LEU A 12 -44.45 5.97 27.38
N HIS A 13 -44.23 5.79 28.69
CA HIS A 13 -42.88 5.83 29.26
C HIS A 13 -42.01 4.67 28.74
N ALA A 14 -42.56 3.47 28.65
CA ALA A 14 -41.83 2.32 28.09
C ALA A 14 -41.42 2.58 26.64
N LEU A 15 -42.34 3.08 25.80
CA LEU A 15 -42.03 3.46 24.42
C LEU A 15 -40.96 4.54 24.37
N ARG A 16 -41.06 5.59 25.19
CA ARG A 16 -40.05 6.65 25.24
C ARG A 16 -38.66 6.11 25.56
N THR A 17 -38.53 5.29 26.60
CA THR A 17 -37.25 4.70 27.00
C THR A 17 -36.70 3.80 25.90
N TRP A 18 -37.54 2.95 25.32
CA TRP A 18 -37.16 2.07 24.23
C TRP A 18 -36.67 2.84 23.00
N HIS A 19 -37.42 3.86 22.56
CA HIS A 19 -37.03 4.70 21.42
C HIS A 19 -35.73 5.45 21.70
N ALA A 20 -35.55 6.02 22.90
CA ALA A 20 -34.30 6.69 23.27
C ALA A 20 -33.10 5.74 23.21
N MET A 21 -33.24 4.50 23.71
CA MET A 21 -32.18 3.48 23.59
C MET A 21 -31.88 3.12 22.14
N TRP A 22 -32.89 3.02 21.28
CA TRP A 22 -32.70 2.70 19.87
C TRP A 22 -32.08 3.85 19.08
N LEU A 23 -32.51 5.09 19.32
CA LEU A 23 -31.92 6.27 18.72
C LEU A 23 -30.43 6.36 19.09
N GLN A 24 -30.09 6.18 20.37
CA GLN A 24 -28.69 6.16 20.79
C GLN A 24 -27.87 5.11 20.03
N ARG A 25 -28.38 3.88 19.90
CA ARG A 25 -27.69 2.81 19.15
C ARG A 25 -27.52 3.14 17.66
N ILE A 26 -28.51 3.78 17.05
CA ILE A 26 -28.45 4.20 15.65
C ILE A 26 -27.41 5.30 15.49
N ASP A 27 -27.41 6.29 16.38
CA ASP A 27 -26.45 7.39 16.39
C ASP A 27 -25.01 6.89 16.57
N ASP A 28 -24.78 5.96 17.51
CA ASP A 28 -23.48 5.32 17.71
C ASP A 28 -23.01 4.59 16.44
N LYS A 29 -23.93 3.91 15.74
CA LYS A 29 -23.63 3.22 14.49
C LYS A 29 -23.30 4.20 13.37
N ILE A 30 -24.04 5.30 13.25
CA ILE A 30 -23.78 6.37 12.29
C ILE A 30 -22.38 6.95 12.54
N ALA A 31 -22.06 7.31 13.78
CA ALA A 31 -20.75 7.87 14.13
C ALA A 31 -19.60 6.90 13.80
N ALA A 32 -19.78 5.61 14.09
CA ALA A 32 -18.79 4.59 13.75
C ALA A 32 -18.59 4.43 12.22
N LEU A 33 -19.66 4.53 11.43
CA LEU A 33 -19.58 4.48 9.97
C LEU A 33 -18.93 5.74 9.40
N GLN A 34 -19.34 6.92 9.86
CA GLN A 34 -18.75 8.20 9.46
C GLN A 34 -17.25 8.25 9.75
N LYS A 35 -16.82 7.75 10.92
CA LYS A 35 -15.39 7.64 11.26
C LYS A 35 -14.64 6.74 10.26
N ARG A 36 -15.19 5.58 9.91
CA ARG A 36 -14.58 4.68 8.92
C ARG A 36 -14.51 5.31 7.53
N GLU A 37 -15.55 6.02 7.11
CA GLU A 37 -15.55 6.75 5.85
C GLU A 37 -14.50 7.86 5.83
N ALA A 38 -14.38 8.64 6.92
CA ALA A 38 -13.36 9.67 7.06
C ALA A 38 -11.94 9.06 7.02
N GLU A 39 -11.70 7.95 7.73
CA GLU A 39 -10.41 7.23 7.68
C GLU A 39 -10.10 6.72 6.27
N GLN A 40 -11.09 6.20 5.54
CA GLN A 40 -10.90 5.77 4.15
C GLN A 40 -10.62 6.94 3.21
N GLN A 41 -11.35 8.05 3.35
CA GLN A 41 -11.13 9.25 2.56
C GLN A 41 -9.74 9.84 2.84
N HIS A 42 -9.37 9.93 4.11
CA HIS A 42 -8.03 10.37 4.51
C HIS A 42 -6.97 9.41 3.98
N GLY A 43 -7.18 8.09 4.08
CA GLY A 43 -6.26 7.10 3.51
C GLY A 43 -6.12 7.21 1.99
N ARG A 44 -7.16 7.63 1.26
CA ARG A 44 -7.10 7.90 -0.19
C ARG A 44 -6.35 9.19 -0.50
N GLN A 45 -6.61 10.26 0.24
CA GLN A 45 -5.97 11.57 0.05
C GLN A 45 -4.48 11.56 0.43
N THR A 46 -4.16 10.89 1.54
CA THR A 46 -2.81 10.82 2.11
C THR A 46 -2.04 9.60 1.60
N ARG A 47 -2.61 8.81 0.66
CA ARG A 47 -1.90 7.65 0.11
C ARG A 47 -0.58 8.12 -0.50
N PRO A 48 0.58 7.62 -0.03
CA PRO A 48 1.84 7.97 -0.65
C PRO A 48 1.79 7.63 -2.14
N THR A 49 2.26 8.54 -2.98
CA THR A 49 2.43 8.27 -4.40
C THR A 49 3.28 7.01 -4.54
N GLU A 50 2.86 6.12 -5.43
CA GLU A 50 3.60 4.89 -5.66
C GLU A 50 5.04 5.25 -6.09
N PRO A 51 6.08 4.69 -5.45
CA PRO A 51 7.44 5.02 -5.79
C PRO A 51 7.73 4.61 -7.22
N GLU A 52 8.29 5.52 -8.02
CA GLU A 52 8.64 5.26 -9.43
C GLU A 52 9.64 4.09 -9.56
N TRP A 53 10.46 3.86 -8.52
CA TRP A 53 11.47 2.81 -8.48
C TRP A 53 11.47 2.09 -7.14
N ILE A 54 11.67 0.78 -7.19
CA ILE A 54 11.82 -0.07 -6.02
C ILE A 54 13.03 -0.97 -6.18
N VAL A 55 13.66 -1.31 -5.06
CA VAL A 55 14.69 -2.35 -5.00
C VAL A 55 14.15 -3.52 -4.18
N GLU A 56 14.16 -4.71 -4.79
CA GLU A 56 13.94 -5.98 -4.12
C GLU A 56 15.20 -6.37 -3.34
N LEU A 57 14.99 -6.89 -2.14
CA LEU A 57 16.02 -7.25 -1.18
C LEU A 57 16.12 -8.78 -1.08
N GLY A 58 17.35 -9.27 -1.12
CA GLY A 58 17.69 -10.66 -0.96
C GLY A 58 17.52 -11.17 0.47
N ILE A 59 17.87 -12.44 0.65
CA ILE A 59 17.88 -13.13 1.94
C ILE A 59 19.26 -12.96 2.59
N GLY A 60 19.30 -12.64 3.88
CA GLY A 60 20.54 -12.50 4.65
C GLY A 60 20.59 -11.23 5.50
N ASP A 61 21.60 -11.16 6.37
CA ASP A 61 21.86 -9.97 7.19
C ASP A 61 22.19 -8.76 6.32
N GLY A 62 21.65 -7.60 6.70
CA GLY A 62 21.75 -6.38 5.90
C GLY A 62 20.84 -6.35 4.67
N ARG A 63 20.10 -7.43 4.37
CA ARG A 63 19.10 -7.52 3.28
C ARG A 63 19.63 -6.92 1.96
N PRO A 64 20.64 -7.55 1.34
CA PRO A 64 21.35 -6.96 0.21
C PRO A 64 20.41 -6.70 -0.98
N PRO A 65 20.61 -5.61 -1.75
CA PRO A 65 19.89 -5.39 -3.01
C PRO A 65 20.02 -6.58 -3.97
N ALA A 66 18.90 -7.09 -4.45
CA ALA A 66 18.85 -8.26 -5.34
C ALA A 66 18.43 -7.91 -6.77
N GLU A 67 17.41 -7.06 -6.91
CA GLU A 67 16.88 -6.67 -8.22
C GLU A 67 16.21 -5.29 -8.14
N VAL A 68 16.39 -4.45 -9.16
CA VAL A 68 15.72 -3.15 -9.30
C VAL A 68 14.49 -3.32 -10.19
N HIS A 69 13.41 -2.61 -9.88
CA HIS A 69 12.17 -2.59 -10.65
C HIS A 69 11.62 -1.17 -10.76
N MET A 70 10.76 -0.94 -11.77
CA MET A 70 9.81 0.17 -11.74
C MET A 70 8.77 -0.04 -10.62
N GLY A 71 8.19 1.06 -10.16
CA GLY A 71 7.01 1.09 -9.30
C GLY A 71 5.89 0.21 -9.85
N GLY A 72 5.18 -0.49 -8.96
CA GLY A 72 4.04 -1.33 -9.36
C GLY A 72 4.37 -2.59 -10.15
N CYS A 73 5.64 -2.94 -10.35
CA CYS A 73 6.00 -4.16 -11.08
C CYS A 73 5.41 -5.40 -10.39
N TYR A 74 4.57 -6.14 -11.12
CA TYR A 74 3.91 -7.35 -10.61
C TYR A 74 4.90 -8.47 -10.24
N ALA A 75 6.08 -8.48 -10.88
CA ALA A 75 7.12 -9.48 -10.65
C ALA A 75 8.01 -9.14 -9.44
N ALA A 76 7.89 -7.95 -8.85
CA ALA A 76 8.69 -7.56 -7.71
C ALA A 76 8.26 -8.31 -6.44
N GLY A 77 9.24 -8.90 -5.76
CA GLY A 77 9.06 -9.62 -4.51
C GLY A 77 8.52 -8.75 -3.37
N LYS A 78 8.08 -9.42 -2.30
CA LYS A 78 7.49 -8.75 -1.13
C LYS A 78 8.52 -7.98 -0.30
N ARG A 79 9.80 -8.40 -0.33
CA ARG A 79 10.89 -7.75 0.40
C ARG A 79 11.45 -6.64 -0.47
N ARG A 80 10.87 -5.46 -0.38
CA ARG A 80 11.25 -4.33 -1.22
C ARG A 80 11.20 -3.03 -0.46
N ARG A 81 11.95 -2.03 -0.94
CA ARG A 81 11.86 -0.66 -0.46
C ARG A 81 11.84 0.33 -1.63
N PRO A 82 11.20 1.50 -1.47
CA PRO A 82 11.30 2.57 -2.45
C PRO A 82 12.76 3.06 -2.56
N VAL A 83 13.13 3.45 -3.76
CA VAL A 83 14.41 4.13 -4.06
C VAL A 83 14.15 5.33 -4.96
N GLY A 84 15.01 6.36 -4.84
CA GLY A 84 15.00 7.47 -5.79
C GLY A 84 15.64 7.06 -7.12
N ARG A 85 15.38 7.84 -8.18
CA ARG A 85 15.93 7.62 -9.53
C ARG A 85 17.45 7.44 -9.53
N ASP A 86 18.17 8.30 -8.80
CA ASP A 86 19.64 8.25 -8.76
C ASP A 86 20.18 7.05 -7.99
N GLU A 87 19.48 6.61 -6.95
CA GLU A 87 19.85 5.40 -6.22
C GLU A 87 19.61 4.15 -7.09
N ALA A 88 18.47 4.09 -7.80
CA ALA A 88 18.20 3.01 -8.75
C ALA A 88 19.30 2.94 -9.82
N ARG A 89 19.72 4.09 -10.36
CA ARG A 89 20.86 4.16 -11.30
C ARG A 89 22.16 3.66 -10.71
N ARG A 90 22.50 4.08 -9.49
CA ARG A 90 23.72 3.62 -8.80
C ARG A 90 23.69 2.11 -8.54
N LEU A 91 22.55 1.57 -8.12
CA LEU A 91 22.40 0.13 -7.88
C LEU A 91 22.61 -0.67 -9.17
N LEU A 92 21.98 -0.25 -10.26
CA LEU A 92 22.17 -0.88 -11.57
C LEU A 92 23.62 -0.77 -12.05
N ALA A 93 24.25 0.40 -11.90
CA ALA A 93 25.66 0.61 -12.22
C ALA A 93 26.61 -0.24 -11.34
N SER A 94 26.23 -0.53 -10.09
CA SER A 94 26.98 -1.44 -9.20
C SER A 94 26.80 -2.93 -9.50
N GLY A 95 25.99 -3.28 -10.50
CA GLY A 95 25.76 -4.67 -10.92
C GLY A 95 24.55 -5.35 -10.28
N VAL A 96 23.70 -4.62 -9.56
CA VAL A 96 22.39 -5.14 -9.13
C VAL A 96 21.55 -5.39 -10.38
N ARG A 97 20.83 -6.53 -10.42
CA ARG A 97 20.08 -6.93 -11.61
C ARG A 97 18.94 -5.96 -11.90
N ALA A 98 18.69 -5.71 -13.18
CA ALA A 98 17.46 -5.08 -13.64
C ALA A 98 16.39 -6.16 -13.85
N CYS A 99 15.17 -5.93 -13.36
CA CYS A 99 14.06 -6.83 -13.62
C CYS A 99 13.76 -6.92 -15.11
N SER A 100 13.77 -8.14 -15.66
CA SER A 100 13.54 -8.39 -17.09
C SER A 100 12.12 -8.06 -17.55
N HIS A 101 11.15 -8.04 -16.64
CA HIS A 101 9.73 -7.76 -16.94
C HIS A 101 9.44 -6.26 -17.10
N CYS A 102 9.99 -5.41 -16.23
CA CYS A 102 9.75 -3.97 -16.27
C CYS A 102 10.92 -3.17 -16.87
N ARG A 103 12.09 -3.79 -17.10
CA ARG A 103 13.28 -3.20 -17.75
C ARG A 103 13.62 -1.78 -17.25
N PRO A 104 13.86 -1.64 -15.93
CA PRO A 104 14.12 -0.32 -15.33
C PRO A 104 15.41 0.32 -15.84
N ASP A 105 16.40 -0.49 -16.24
CA ASP A 105 17.63 -0.06 -16.89
C ASP A 105 17.38 0.68 -18.21
N THR A 106 16.42 0.20 -19.00
CA THR A 106 15.98 0.85 -20.23
C THR A 106 15.26 2.15 -19.90
N ALA A 107 14.32 2.13 -18.95
CA ALA A 107 13.56 3.31 -18.54
C ALA A 107 14.40 4.39 -17.83
N LEU A 108 15.56 4.01 -17.31
CA LEU A 108 16.54 4.92 -16.69
C LEU A 108 17.63 5.40 -17.66
N ASP A 109 17.59 4.96 -18.92
CA ASP A 109 18.56 5.23 -19.99
C ASP A 109 20.00 4.82 -19.62
N ILE A 110 20.17 3.68 -18.94
CA ILE A 110 21.47 3.17 -18.49
C ILE A 110 22.15 2.31 -19.58
N LEU A 111 21.46 2.00 -20.69
CA LEU A 111 22.04 1.27 -21.81
C LEU A 111 23.13 2.10 -22.51
N GLY A 112 24.37 1.90 -22.05
CA GLY A 112 25.56 2.59 -22.55
C GLY A 112 26.90 2.00 -22.08
N LEU A 113 26.98 0.74 -21.64
CA LEU A 113 28.27 0.07 -21.39
C LEU A 113 28.26 -1.39 -21.87
N PRO A 114 29.27 -1.84 -22.64
CA PRO A 114 29.32 -3.19 -23.18
C PRO A 114 29.44 -4.22 -22.04
N THR A 115 28.59 -5.24 -22.12
CA THR A 115 28.62 -6.42 -21.25
C THR A 115 30.02 -7.05 -21.31
N ARG A 116 30.81 -6.97 -20.24
CA ARG A 116 32.06 -7.73 -20.13
C ARG A 116 31.72 -9.23 -20.21
N PRO A 117 32.31 -10.01 -21.13
CA PRO A 117 32.09 -11.44 -21.14
C PRO A 117 32.65 -12.05 -19.85
N ALA A 118 31.91 -13.01 -19.30
CA ALA A 118 32.37 -13.83 -18.18
C ALA A 118 33.67 -14.54 -18.59
N LEU A 119 34.73 -14.31 -17.82
CA LEU A 119 35.99 -15.04 -17.98
C LEU A 119 35.72 -16.53 -17.77
N ALA A 120 35.87 -17.31 -18.84
CA ALA A 120 35.90 -18.76 -18.77
C ALA A 120 37.12 -19.19 -17.93
N ALA A 121 36.86 -19.87 -16.82
CA ALA A 121 37.89 -20.51 -16.02
C ALA A 121 38.49 -21.67 -16.82
N THR A 122 39.73 -21.52 -17.28
CA THR A 122 40.57 -22.63 -17.72
C THR A 122 41.10 -23.35 -16.49
N ALA A 123 40.72 -24.61 -16.30
CA ALA A 123 41.44 -25.54 -15.43
C ALA A 123 42.16 -26.56 -16.33
N ARG A 124 43.43 -26.79 -16.00
CA ARG A 124 44.41 -27.64 -16.70
C ARG A 124 44.53 -28.98 -16.00
#